data_AF-E4Q4Z9-F1
#
_entry.id   AF-E4Q4Z9-F1
#
_cell.length_a   1.000
_cell.length_b   1.000
_cell.length_c   1.000
_cell.angle_alpha   90.00
_cell.angle_beta   90.00
_cell.angle_gamma   90.00
#
_symmetry.space_group_name_H-M   'P 1'
#
loop_
_entity.id
_entity.type
_entity.pdbx_description
1 polymer ?
#
loop_
_entity_poly.entity_id
_entity_poly.type
_entity_poly.pdbx_seq_one_letter_code
_entity_poly.pdbx_strand_id
1 'polypeptide(L)'
;MCVMYFATISSAKDVLSNLNNTVEIYINSIDNLTDVLYKNGVVQDKDSFEKFLKQKKLSSGHLVGKKVTFLKAMSYEEIFNAVYESCK
;
A
#
# COMPACT_ATOMS: atom_id res chain seq x y z
N MET A 1 3.31 1.45 54.26
CA MET A 1 3.63 0.30 53.38
C MET A 1 2.51 0.23 52.35
N CYS A 2 2.69 0.89 51.21
CA CYS A 2 1.61 1.10 50.25
C CYS A 2 1.67 0.03 49.17
N VAL A 3 0.61 -0.76 49.07
CA VAL A 3 0.42 -1.83 48.08
C VAL A 3 0.20 -1.19 46.71
N MET A 4 1.16 -1.34 45.79
CA MET A 4 0.93 -1.08 44.38
C MET A 4 0.20 -2.27 43.77
N TYR A 5 -1.08 -2.08 43.43
CA TYR A 5 -1.76 -2.95 42.48
C TYR A 5 -1.30 -2.58 41.07
N PHE A 6 -0.34 -3.33 40.54
CA PHE A 6 -0.09 -3.34 39.11
C PHE A 6 -1.21 -4.12 38.44
N ALA A 7 -2.22 -3.42 37.94
CA ALA A 7 -3.09 -3.96 36.89
C ALA A 7 -2.24 -4.06 35.61
N THR A 8 -1.64 -5.22 35.37
CA THR A 8 -1.09 -5.56 34.07
C THR A 8 -2.27 -5.72 33.11
N ILE A 9 -2.64 -4.61 32.47
CA ILE A 9 -3.49 -4.66 31.28
C ILE A 9 -2.65 -5.37 30.22
N SER A 10 -2.80 -6.69 30.12
CA SER A 10 -2.35 -7.45 28.96
C SER A 10 -3.19 -6.99 27.78
N SER A 11 -2.75 -5.91 27.13
CA SER A 11 -3.35 -5.46 25.89
C SER A 11 -2.99 -6.48 24.82
N ALA A 12 -3.85 -7.47 24.63
CA ALA A 12 -4.00 -8.12 23.33
C ALA A 12 -4.50 -7.07 22.32
N LYS A 13 -3.60 -6.16 21.93
CA LYS A 13 -3.81 -5.08 20.95
C LYS A 13 -2.95 -5.26 19.70
N ASP A 14 -2.30 -6.41 19.53
CA ASP A 14 -1.43 -6.66 18.39
C ASP A 14 -2.12 -7.17 17.12
N VAL A 15 -3.45 -7.38 17.13
CA VAL A 15 -4.14 -7.96 15.96
C VAL A 15 -5.08 -6.96 15.26
N LEU A 16 -5.40 -5.81 15.88
CA LEU A 16 -6.36 -4.86 15.28
C LEU A 16 -5.72 -3.66 14.55
N SER A 17 -4.44 -3.36 14.80
CA SER A 17 -3.78 -2.19 14.22
C SER A 17 -3.47 -2.32 12.72
N ASN A 18 -3.55 -3.53 12.15
CA ASN A 18 -3.15 -3.80 10.77
C ASN A 18 -4.24 -3.53 9.71
N LEU A 19 -5.53 -3.51 10.10
CA LEU A 19 -6.64 -3.32 9.16
C LEU A 19 -6.81 -1.86 8.69
N ASN A 20 -6.36 -0.88 9.48
CA ASN A 20 -6.50 0.55 9.12
C ASN A 20 -5.37 1.07 8.21
N ASN A 21 -4.33 0.27 8.00
CA ASN A 21 -3.17 0.66 7.19
C ASN A 21 -3.23 0.11 5.77
N THR A 22 -4.21 -0.73 5.43
CA THR A 22 -4.40 -1.24 4.08
C THR A 22 -5.45 -0.45 3.29
N VAL A 23 -5.24 -0.32 1.98
CA VAL A 23 -6.19 0.28 1.05
C VAL A 23 -6.32 -0.65 -0.15
N GLU A 24 -7.55 -1.05 -0.46
CA GLU A 24 -7.84 -1.83 -1.65
C GLU A 24 -8.16 -0.91 -2.82
N ILE A 25 -7.43 -1.07 -3.91
CA ILE A 25 -7.52 -0.18 -5.07
C ILE A 25 -7.82 -1.01 -6.31
N TYR A 26 -8.82 -0.56 -7.07
CA TYR A 26 -9.11 -1.11 -8.38
C TYR A 26 -8.24 -0.43 -9.44
N ILE A 27 -7.38 -1.20 -10.10
CA ILE A 27 -6.48 -0.71 -11.15
C ILE A 27 -7.08 -1.14 -12.49
N ASN A 28 -7.58 -0.17 -13.25
CA ASN A 28 -8.14 -0.41 -14.58
C ASN A 28 -7.14 -0.12 -15.72
N SER A 29 -6.06 0.63 -15.47
CA SER A 29 -5.01 0.92 -16.43
C SER A 29 -3.71 1.29 -15.70
N ILE A 30 -2.55 1.10 -16.37
CA ILE A 30 -1.29 1.70 -15.91
C ILE A 30 -1.35 3.23 -15.95
N ASP A 31 -2.09 3.79 -16.91
CA ASP A 31 -2.04 5.23 -17.21
C ASP A 31 -2.61 6.08 -16.07
N ASN A 32 -3.51 5.50 -15.27
CA ASN A 32 -4.07 6.15 -14.09
C ASN A 32 -3.56 5.55 -12.78
N LEU A 33 -2.63 4.58 -12.81
CA LEU A 33 -2.12 3.92 -11.61
C LEU A 33 -1.54 4.92 -10.62
N THR A 34 -0.67 5.80 -11.08
CA THR A 34 -0.03 6.84 -10.25
C THR A 34 -1.07 7.77 -9.62
N ASP A 35 -2.09 8.18 -10.38
CA ASP A 35 -3.16 9.05 -9.90
C ASP A 35 -4.05 8.37 -8.84
N VAL A 36 -4.40 7.11 -9.07
CA VAL A 36 -5.25 6.36 -8.14
C VAL A 36 -4.47 6.08 -6.85
N LEU A 37 -3.20 5.69 -6.92
CA LEU A 37 -2.36 5.47 -5.74
C LEU A 37 -2.15 6.76 -4.93
N TYR A 38 -1.97 7.89 -5.61
CA TYR A 38 -1.84 9.20 -4.98
C TYR A 38 -3.12 9.61 -4.25
N LYS A 39 -4.28 9.51 -4.90
CA LYS A 39 -5.59 9.84 -4.30
C LYS A 39 -5.92 8.99 -3.08
N ASN A 40 -5.43 7.76 -3.04
CA ASN A 40 -5.64 6.83 -1.93
C ASN A 40 -4.56 6.95 -0.82
N GLY A 41 -3.60 7.88 -0.97
CA GLY A 41 -2.54 8.12 0.02
C GLY A 41 -1.52 6.98 0.11
N VAL A 42 -1.43 6.13 -0.92
CA VAL A 42 -0.40 5.08 -1.02
C VAL A 42 0.91 5.67 -1.52
N VAL A 43 0.84 6.67 -2.41
CA VAL A 43 1.98 7.45 -2.91
C VAL A 43 1.81 8.89 -2.48
N GLN A 44 2.85 9.51 -1.94
CA GLN A 44 2.84 10.93 -1.56
C GLN A 44 3.45 11.85 -2.61
N ASP A 45 4.36 11.35 -3.45
CA ASP A 45 4.97 12.10 -4.54
C ASP A 45 4.68 11.41 -5.88
N LYS A 46 3.68 11.97 -6.57
CA LYS A 46 3.20 11.49 -7.86
C LYS A 46 4.31 11.50 -8.93
N ASP A 47 5.06 12.58 -9.03
CA ASP A 47 6.04 12.80 -10.10
C ASP A 47 7.24 11.86 -9.96
N SER A 48 7.71 11.66 -8.72
CA SER A 48 8.80 10.72 -8.44
C SER A 48 8.37 9.27 -8.70
N PHE A 49 7.13 8.91 -8.36
CA PHE A 49 6.62 7.57 -8.64
C PHE A 49 6.45 7.33 -10.15
N GLU A 50 5.95 8.31 -10.91
CA GLU A 50 5.81 8.19 -12.36
C GLU A 50 7.17 8.03 -13.06
N LYS A 51 8.20 8.75 -12.61
CA LYS A 51 9.58 8.56 -13.08
C LYS A 51 10.09 7.16 -12.78
N PHE A 52 9.82 6.63 -11.59
CA PHE A 52 10.19 5.27 -11.21
C PHE A 52 9.52 4.22 -12.12
N LEU A 53 8.22 4.36 -12.43
CA LEU A 53 7.52 3.45 -13.35
C LEU A 53 8.11 3.50 -14.76
N LYS A 54 8.46 4.69 -15.26
CA LYS A 54 9.13 4.87 -16.56
C LYS A 54 10.50 4.19 -16.60
N GLN A 55 11.27 4.25 -15.51
CA GLN A 55 12.57 3.56 -15.38
C GLN A 55 12.44 2.04 -15.39
N LYS A 56 11.38 1.50 -14.77
CA LYS A 56 11.09 0.06 -14.76
C LYS A 56 10.57 -0.48 -16.11
N LYS A 57 10.40 0.38 -17.13
CA LYS A 57 9.93 0.03 -18.48
C LYS A 57 8.64 -0.79 -18.49
N LEU A 58 7.68 -0.43 -17.63
CA LEU A 58 6.36 -1.07 -17.63
C LEU A 58 5.69 -0.87 -18.99
N SER A 59 5.53 -1.95 -19.74
CA SER A 59 4.67 -1.94 -20.92
C SER A 59 3.21 -1.91 -20.47
N SER A 60 2.45 -0.98 -21.01
CA SER A 60 1.06 -0.69 -20.63
C SER A 60 0.08 -1.85 -20.82
N GLY A 61 0.51 -2.96 -21.43
CA GLY A 61 -0.33 -4.11 -21.74
C GLY A 61 -0.61 -5.08 -20.60
N HIS A 62 0.07 -4.98 -19.44
CA HIS A 62 0.02 -6.05 -18.43
C HIS A 62 -0.87 -5.79 -17.19
N LEU A 63 -1.36 -4.57 -16.95
CA LEU A 63 -1.88 -4.19 -15.62
C LEU A 63 -3.34 -3.72 -15.61
N VAL A 64 -4.24 -4.48 -16.23
CA VAL A 64 -5.65 -4.07 -16.44
C VAL A 64 -6.61 -4.98 -15.65
N GLY A 65 -7.43 -4.36 -14.79
CA GLY A 65 -8.69 -4.92 -14.32
C GLY A 65 -8.65 -5.68 -12.99
N LYS A 66 -7.57 -5.56 -12.21
CA LYS A 66 -7.41 -6.28 -10.94
C LYS A 66 -7.51 -5.36 -9.72
N LYS A 67 -8.03 -5.92 -8.63
CA LYS A 67 -8.09 -5.30 -7.31
C LYS A 67 -6.82 -5.67 -6.56
N VAL A 68 -6.05 -4.68 -6.11
CA VAL A 68 -4.78 -4.88 -5.40
C VAL A 68 -4.85 -4.20 -4.05
N THR A 69 -4.37 -4.90 -3.02
CA THR A 69 -4.31 -4.39 -1.65
C THR A 69 -2.96 -3.75 -1.39
N PHE A 70 -2.99 -2.48 -1.02
CA PHE A 70 -1.80 -1.70 -0.67
C PHE A 70 -1.74 -1.45 0.84
N LEU A 71 -0.55 -1.22 1.37
CA LEU A 71 -0.29 -0.70 2.70
C LEU A 71 0.13 0.76 2.51
N LYS A 72 -0.36 1.67 3.37
CA LYS A 72 -0.10 3.12 3.28
C LYS A 72 1.38 3.52 3.45
N ALA A 73 2.24 2.62 3.90
CA ALA A 73 3.66 2.86 4.13
C ALA A 73 4.58 1.97 3.26
N MET A 74 4.08 1.45 2.13
CA MET A 74 4.92 0.68 1.21
C MET A 74 5.91 1.57 0.46
N SER A 75 7.09 1.02 0.21
CA SER A 75 8.08 1.58 -0.70
C SER A 75 7.61 1.50 -2.17
N TYR A 76 8.22 2.29 -3.05
CA TYR A 76 7.89 2.28 -4.47
C TYR A 76 8.10 0.91 -5.13
N GLU A 77 9.10 0.15 -4.67
CA GLU A 77 9.33 -1.22 -5.15
C GLU A 77 8.26 -2.19 -4.66
N GLU A 78 7.82 -2.09 -3.42
CA GLU A 78 6.75 -2.95 -2.89
C GLU A 78 5.41 -2.65 -3.57
N ILE A 79 5.09 -1.37 -3.79
CA ILE A 79 3.90 -0.96 -4.56
C ILE A 79 3.96 -1.55 -5.97
N PHE A 80 5.12 -1.44 -6.62
CA PHE A 80 5.32 -1.98 -7.96
C PHE A 80 5.18 -3.50 -8.00
N ASN A 81 5.79 -4.21 -7.06
CA ASN A 81 5.71 -5.66 -6.97
C ASN A 81 4.27 -6.11 -6.68
N ALA A 82 3.55 -5.43 -5.78
CA ALA A 82 2.15 -5.73 -5.51
C ALA A 82 1.27 -5.60 -6.77
N VAL A 83 1.51 -4.58 -7.59
CA VAL A 83 0.81 -4.38 -8.86
C VAL A 83 1.22 -5.45 -9.90
N TYR A 84 2.51 -5.73 -10.00
CA TYR A 84 3.09 -6.60 -11.04
C TYR A 84 2.86 -8.08 -10.77
N GLU A 85 3.06 -8.56 -9.55
CA GLU A 85 2.76 -9.94 -9.14
C GLU A 85 1.27 -10.23 -9.18
N SER A 86 0.43 -9.24 -8.86
CA SER A 86 -1.02 -9.38 -9.05
C SER A 86 -1.38 -9.64 -10.50
N CYS A 87 -0.54 -9.29 -11.47
CA CYS A 87 -0.80 -9.46 -12.90
C CYS A 87 -0.16 -10.71 -13.54
N LYS A 88 0.63 -11.47 -12.76
CA LYS A 88 1.00 -12.84 -13.13
C LYS A 88 -0.19 -13.79 -12.89
#